data_AF-A0A5D8Z9R3-F1
#
_entry.id   AF-A0A5D8Z9R3-F1
#
_cell.length_a   1.000
_cell.length_b   1.000
_cell.length_c   1.000
_cell.angle_alpha   90.00
_cell.angle_beta   90.00
_cell.angle_gamma   90.00
#
_symmetry.space_group_name_H-M   'P 1'
#
loop_
_entity.id
_entity.type
_entity.pdbx_description
1 polymer ?
#
loop_
_entity_poly.entity_id
_entity_poly.type
_entity_poly.pdbx_seq_one_letter_code
_entity_poly.pdbx_strand_id
1 'polypeptide(L)'
;MPLRTTLLSIGTFSALAATSMVSGHRAPSAVPAAAPVAASASRLEPAAKVDDAVAAAVIESITRQFDTTDVVVQLARVNVRPASIQDRQVTGEGRLRIDGAGEWIPFHFDAMYDTASAEVSYPQLDLGGGASAPVRGGSPIAASLDQQVTRAMKSEFQSQPVRWSMRAIRATDLGRFTRVQGSGVADFGSDGSSPAQVEGLYDTIAKRWVRVHYELGPAPAGSAFASL
;
A
#
# COMPACT_ATOMS: atom_id res chain seq x y z
N MET A 1 -24.64 29.05 -17.01
CA MET A 1 -25.97 29.21 -16.38
C MET A 1 -26.92 28.29 -17.14
N PRO A 2 -27.62 27.34 -16.49
CA PRO A 2 -28.65 27.66 -15.49
C PRO A 2 -28.58 26.89 -14.15
N LEU A 3 -29.19 27.56 -13.16
CA LEU A 3 -29.93 27.14 -11.96
C LEU A 3 -29.34 26.16 -10.92
N ARG A 4 -29.04 26.79 -9.78
CA ARG A 4 -29.10 26.34 -8.39
C ARG A 4 -30.32 25.46 -8.08
N THR A 5 -30.16 24.46 -7.20
CA THR A 5 -31.10 24.21 -6.08
C THR A 5 -30.37 23.45 -4.96
N THR A 6 -30.39 24.05 -3.78
CA THR A 6 -29.92 23.57 -2.48
C THR A 6 -30.91 22.57 -1.88
N LEU A 7 -30.46 21.54 -1.15
CA LEU A 7 -31.24 20.97 -0.06
C LEU A 7 -30.31 20.50 1.06
N LEU A 8 -30.46 21.24 2.16
CA LEU A 8 -29.91 21.07 3.49
C LEU A 8 -30.83 20.07 4.22
N SER A 9 -30.29 19.01 4.83
CA SER A 9 -31.06 18.16 5.76
C SER A 9 -30.28 17.95 7.05
N ILE A 10 -30.73 18.68 8.06
CA ILE A 10 -30.42 18.53 9.48
C ILE A 10 -31.32 17.44 10.03
N GLY A 11 -30.75 16.45 10.73
CA GLY A 11 -31.50 15.46 11.48
C GLY A 11 -30.99 15.41 12.92
N THR A 12 -31.80 15.93 13.85
CA THR A 12 -31.60 15.92 15.30
C THR A 12 -32.83 15.27 15.92
N PHE A 13 -32.69 14.22 16.75
CA PHE A 13 -33.70 13.76 17.75
C PHE A 13 -32.96 12.78 18.69
N SER A 14 -32.64 13.12 19.94
CA SER A 14 -33.44 13.18 21.18
C SER A 14 -33.63 11.83 21.90
N ALA A 15 -32.89 11.72 23.01
CA ALA A 15 -33.15 11.09 24.32
C ALA A 15 -34.25 10.02 24.50
N LEU A 16 -33.88 8.94 25.22
CA LEU A 16 -34.78 8.30 26.19
C LEU A 16 -34.02 7.91 27.47
N ALA A 17 -34.62 8.30 28.60
CA ALA A 17 -34.20 8.02 29.97
C ALA A 17 -34.69 6.64 30.43
N ALA A 18 -33.92 5.97 31.30
CA ALA A 18 -34.41 4.90 32.15
C ALA A 18 -33.98 5.17 33.60
N THR A 19 -34.94 5.59 34.40
CA THR A 19 -34.90 5.65 35.87
C THR A 19 -34.95 4.24 36.44
N SER A 20 -34.08 3.92 37.40
CA SER A 20 -34.31 2.81 38.32
C SER A 20 -34.11 3.30 39.75
N MET A 21 -35.18 3.18 40.53
CA MET A 21 -35.23 3.47 41.96
C MET A 21 -34.59 2.30 42.71
N VAL A 22 -33.69 2.57 43.65
CA VAL A 22 -33.35 1.65 44.73
C VAL A 22 -33.47 2.42 46.04
N SER A 23 -34.48 2.03 46.82
CA SER A 23 -34.70 2.47 48.20
C SER A 23 -33.58 1.97 49.11
N GLY A 24 -33.13 2.85 50.01
CA GLY A 24 -31.97 2.62 50.86
C GLY A 24 -32.20 1.80 52.14
N HIS A 25 -31.08 1.44 52.75
CA HIS A 25 -31.02 1.06 54.16
C HIS A 25 -29.67 1.46 54.81
N ARG A 26 -29.75 2.42 55.75
CA ARG A 26 -28.95 2.63 56.99
C ARG A 26 -27.47 3.10 56.93
N ALA A 27 -27.19 4.18 57.67
CA ALA A 27 -25.90 4.86 57.93
C ALA A 27 -25.39 4.58 59.39
N PRO A 28 -24.32 5.20 59.98
CA PRO A 28 -23.22 6.04 59.45
C PRO A 28 -21.78 5.78 60.04
N SER A 29 -20.79 6.55 59.54
CA SER A 29 -19.50 7.00 60.15
C SER A 29 -18.34 5.99 60.31
N ALA A 30 -17.05 6.28 60.04
CA ALA A 30 -16.32 7.45 59.53
C ALA A 30 -14.84 7.03 59.31
N VAL A 31 -14.16 7.48 58.24
CA VAL A 31 -12.73 7.92 58.23
C VAL A 31 -12.48 8.73 56.94
N PRO A 32 -11.84 9.92 56.97
CA PRO A 32 -11.49 10.66 55.76
C PRO A 32 -10.11 10.21 55.25
N ALA A 33 -10.00 9.81 53.98
CA ALA A 33 -8.71 9.77 53.29
C ALA A 33 -8.87 9.74 51.76
N ALA A 34 -8.15 10.66 51.13
CA ALA A 34 -7.71 10.70 49.73
C ALA A 34 -8.75 11.07 48.65
N ALA A 35 -8.51 12.25 48.09
CA ALA A 35 -9.01 12.81 46.85
C ALA A 35 -8.89 11.84 45.64
N PRO A 36 -9.68 12.04 44.57
CA PRO A 36 -9.81 11.07 43.49
C PRO A 36 -8.53 11.06 42.64
N VAL A 37 -7.88 9.89 42.52
CA VAL A 37 -6.95 9.65 41.40
C VAL A 37 -7.79 9.28 40.18
N ALA A 38 -8.50 10.25 39.63
CA ALA A 38 -8.96 10.21 38.26
C ALA A 38 -7.78 10.63 37.37
N ALA A 39 -6.86 9.71 37.10
CA ALA A 39 -5.84 9.81 36.06
C ALA A 39 -5.29 8.40 35.86
N SER A 40 -5.76 7.63 34.88
CA SER A 40 -5.18 7.70 33.55
C SER A 40 -6.09 6.99 32.54
N ALA A 41 -7.04 7.70 31.95
CA ALA A 41 -7.82 7.22 30.80
C ALA A 41 -7.52 8.00 29.51
N SER A 42 -6.38 8.71 29.43
CA SER A 42 -6.12 9.66 28.33
C SER A 42 -4.76 9.49 27.63
N ARG A 43 -4.17 8.30 27.58
CA ARG A 43 -2.91 8.10 26.83
C ARG A 43 -2.88 6.92 25.85
N LEU A 44 -3.95 6.14 25.74
CA LEU A 44 -4.03 5.01 24.79
C LEU A 44 -4.69 5.39 23.44
N GLU A 45 -5.40 6.50 23.39
CA GLU A 45 -6.09 6.99 22.18
C GLU A 45 -5.19 7.51 21.04
N PRO A 46 -4.00 8.10 21.28
CA PRO A 46 -3.17 8.61 20.19
C PRO A 46 -2.54 7.49 19.35
N ALA A 47 -2.07 6.42 20.00
CA ALA A 47 -1.38 5.33 19.30
C ALA A 47 -2.33 4.56 18.38
N ALA A 48 -3.51 4.15 18.90
CA ALA A 48 -4.49 3.41 18.11
C ALA A 48 -5.04 4.23 16.91
N LYS A 49 -5.30 5.53 17.09
CA LYS A 49 -5.77 6.39 15.98
C LYS A 49 -4.67 6.67 14.95
N VAL A 50 -3.41 6.76 15.38
CA VAL A 50 -2.26 6.87 14.47
C VAL A 50 -2.09 5.57 13.69
N ASP A 51 -2.25 4.41 14.33
CA ASP A 51 -2.18 3.11 13.65
C ASP A 51 -3.30 2.96 12.61
N ASP A 52 -4.53 3.40 12.90
CA ASP A 52 -5.65 3.40 11.95
C ASP A 52 -5.40 4.35 10.76
N ALA A 53 -4.88 5.55 11.02
CA ALA A 53 -4.56 6.53 9.96
C ALA A 53 -3.43 6.03 9.06
N VAL A 54 -2.39 5.43 9.64
CA VAL A 54 -1.28 4.81 8.90
C VAL A 54 -1.81 3.63 8.08
N ALA A 55 -2.63 2.75 8.67
CA ALA A 55 -3.23 1.62 7.96
C ALA A 55 -4.09 2.07 6.77
N ALA A 56 -4.93 3.10 6.95
CA ALA A 56 -5.73 3.68 5.88
C ALA A 56 -4.85 4.26 4.76
N ALA A 57 -3.82 5.03 5.11
CA ALA A 57 -2.89 5.60 4.13
C ALA A 57 -2.10 4.52 3.37
N VAL A 58 -1.71 3.43 4.04
CA VAL A 58 -1.08 2.26 3.40
C VAL A 58 -2.05 1.61 2.42
N ILE A 59 -3.29 1.32 2.84
CA ILE A 59 -4.31 0.71 1.98
C ILE A 59 -4.56 1.57 0.74
N GLU A 60 -4.72 2.88 0.91
CA GLU A 60 -4.90 3.82 -0.19
C GLU A 60 -3.68 3.80 -1.13
N SER A 61 -2.47 3.86 -0.57
CA SER A 61 -1.25 3.86 -1.38
C SER A 61 -1.00 2.54 -2.11
N ILE A 62 -1.38 1.40 -1.55
CA ILE A 62 -1.33 0.10 -2.22
C ILE A 62 -2.35 0.05 -3.35
N THR A 63 -3.58 0.49 -3.10
CA THR A 63 -4.67 0.48 -4.08
C THR A 63 -4.32 1.31 -5.31
N ARG A 64 -3.68 2.48 -5.12
CA ARG A 64 -3.22 3.36 -6.22
C ARG A 64 -2.16 2.75 -7.13
N GLN A 65 -1.50 1.66 -6.74
CA GLN A 65 -0.49 1.00 -7.59
C GLN A 65 -1.09 0.14 -8.70
N PHE A 66 -2.40 -0.08 -8.70
CA PHE A 66 -3.07 -0.95 -9.65
C PHE A 66 -3.85 -0.14 -10.67
N ASP A 67 -3.81 -0.59 -11.93
CA ASP A 67 -4.53 0.03 -13.05
C ASP A 67 -6.02 -0.35 -13.08
N THR A 68 -6.58 -0.79 -11.95
CA THR A 68 -7.99 -1.20 -11.80
C THR A 68 -8.58 -0.65 -10.52
N THR A 69 -9.85 -0.29 -10.57
CA THR A 69 -10.56 0.30 -9.43
C THR A 69 -11.11 -0.75 -8.46
N ASP A 70 -11.13 -2.01 -8.85
CA ASP A 70 -11.68 -3.12 -8.05
C ASP A 70 -10.54 -3.90 -7.36
N VAL A 71 -9.76 -3.20 -6.54
CA VAL A 71 -8.74 -3.81 -5.67
C VAL A 71 -9.20 -3.71 -4.24
N VAL A 72 -9.32 -4.85 -3.57
CA VAL A 72 -9.62 -4.94 -2.15
C VAL A 72 -8.35 -5.35 -1.42
N VAL A 73 -7.91 -4.53 -0.47
CA VAL A 73 -6.73 -4.79 0.36
C VAL A 73 -7.18 -5.11 1.79
N GLN A 74 -6.60 -6.15 2.38
CA GLN A 74 -6.75 -6.46 3.79
C GLN A 74 -5.37 -6.60 4.42
N LEU A 75 -5.06 -5.70 5.36
CA LEU A 75 -3.84 -5.80 6.16
C LEU A 75 -4.08 -6.82 7.28
N ALA A 76 -3.09 -7.68 7.53
CA ALA A 76 -3.15 -8.68 8.60
C ALA A 76 -2.27 -8.25 9.78
N ARG A 77 -1.03 -7.84 9.50
CA ARG A 77 -0.09 -7.32 10.50
C ARG A 77 0.61 -6.09 9.95
N VAL A 78 0.72 -5.08 10.79
CA VAL A 78 1.44 -3.83 10.49
C VAL A 78 2.43 -3.57 11.62
N ASN A 79 3.65 -3.21 11.27
CA ASN A 79 4.71 -2.83 12.18
C ASN A 79 5.20 -1.44 11.81
N VAL A 80 5.10 -0.50 12.74
CA VAL A 80 5.55 0.88 12.57
C VAL A 80 6.79 1.09 13.44
N ARG A 81 7.88 1.55 12.83
CA ARG A 81 9.12 1.87 13.53
C ARG A 81 9.56 3.30 13.23
N PRO A 82 10.09 4.05 14.21
CA PRO A 82 10.74 5.32 13.94
C PRO A 82 11.92 5.13 12.99
N ALA A 83 11.96 5.91 11.90
CA ALA A 83 13.10 5.97 10.98
C ALA A 83 13.83 7.31 11.10
N SER A 84 13.08 8.40 11.27
CA SER A 84 13.62 9.74 11.55
C SER A 84 12.65 10.50 12.49
N ILE A 85 12.88 11.80 12.70
CA ILE A 85 11.93 12.66 13.43
C ILE A 85 10.58 12.67 12.70
N GLN A 86 10.61 12.84 11.37
CA GLN A 86 9.41 12.99 10.53
C GLN A 86 8.96 11.67 9.90
N ASP A 87 9.86 10.70 9.76
CA ASP A 87 9.55 9.47 9.03
C ASP A 87 9.35 8.28 9.97
N ARG A 88 8.44 7.39 9.56
CA ARG A 88 8.23 6.07 10.15
C ARG A 88 8.35 5.02 9.06
N GLN A 89 9.15 3.98 9.31
CA GLN A 89 9.13 2.81 8.46
C GLN A 89 7.90 1.97 8.83
N VAL A 90 7.12 1.59 7.82
CA VAL A 90 5.91 0.79 7.95
C VAL A 90 6.11 -0.48 7.15
N THR A 91 6.15 -1.61 7.85
CA THR A 91 6.26 -2.93 7.23
C THR A 91 5.07 -3.78 7.61
N GLY A 92 4.75 -4.80 6.83
CA GLY A 92 3.66 -5.68 7.19
C GLY A 92 3.37 -6.78 6.19
N GLU A 93 2.30 -7.50 6.48
CA GLU A 93 1.73 -8.57 5.69
C GLU A 93 0.24 -8.31 5.48
N GLY A 94 -0.25 -8.70 4.32
CA GLY A 94 -1.64 -8.57 3.96
C GLY A 94 -2.03 -9.53 2.86
N ARG A 95 -3.25 -9.34 2.37
CA ARG A 95 -3.77 -10.01 1.19
C ARG A 95 -4.56 -9.03 0.36
N LEU A 96 -4.47 -9.19 -0.94
CA LEU A 96 -5.24 -8.37 -1.88
C LEU A 96 -6.07 -9.25 -2.80
N ARG A 97 -7.19 -8.72 -3.26
CA ARG A 97 -8.05 -9.34 -4.26
C ARG A 97 -8.33 -8.34 -5.36
N ILE A 98 -8.19 -8.79 -6.59
CA ILE A 98 -8.36 -7.97 -7.79
C ILE A 98 -9.62 -8.43 -8.53
N ASP A 99 -10.42 -7.48 -9.00
CA ASP A 99 -11.69 -7.66 -9.70
C ASP A 99 -12.76 -8.39 -8.86
N GLY A 100 -12.79 -8.18 -7.54
CA GLY A 100 -13.93 -8.48 -6.65
C GLY A 100 -14.30 -9.96 -6.43
N ALA A 101 -13.90 -10.87 -7.32
CA ALA A 101 -14.21 -12.29 -7.31
C ALA A 101 -12.96 -13.18 -7.45
N GLY A 102 -11.78 -12.57 -7.47
CA GLY A 102 -10.49 -13.29 -7.54
C GLY A 102 -10.09 -14.00 -6.24
N GLU A 103 -9.06 -14.82 -6.35
CA GLU A 103 -8.36 -15.40 -5.21
C GLU A 103 -7.63 -14.31 -4.41
N TRP A 104 -7.49 -14.52 -3.10
CA TRP A 104 -6.68 -13.66 -2.25
C TRP A 104 -5.19 -13.92 -2.50
N ILE A 105 -4.48 -12.90 -2.95
CA ILE A 105 -3.04 -12.94 -3.17
C ILE A 105 -2.36 -12.43 -1.89
N PRO A 106 -1.60 -13.25 -1.16
CA PRO A 106 -0.83 -12.78 -0.01
C PRO A 106 0.28 -11.85 -0.49
N PHE A 107 0.62 -10.85 0.32
CA PHE A 107 1.74 -9.95 0.06
C PHE A 107 2.43 -9.51 1.34
N HIS A 108 3.71 -9.15 1.20
CA HIS A 108 4.44 -8.37 2.18
C HIS A 108 4.65 -6.96 1.63
N PHE A 109 4.79 -5.98 2.51
CA PHE A 109 5.08 -4.62 2.10
C PHE A 109 6.10 -3.93 3.01
N ASP A 110 6.83 -3.00 2.40
CA ASP A 110 7.70 -2.02 3.06
C ASP A 110 7.40 -0.64 2.49
N ALA A 111 7.20 0.34 3.36
CA ALA A 111 6.95 1.71 2.98
C ALA A 111 7.47 2.69 4.04
N MET A 112 7.61 3.95 3.64
CA MET A 112 7.84 5.08 4.53
C MET A 112 6.56 5.88 4.72
N TYR A 113 6.31 6.29 5.95
CA TYR A 113 5.21 7.19 6.32
C TYR A 113 5.80 8.50 6.84
N ASP A 114 5.48 9.60 6.17
CA ASP A 114 5.84 10.94 6.60
C ASP A 114 4.75 11.49 7.53
N THR A 115 5.11 11.72 8.79
CA THR A 115 4.21 12.23 9.82
C THR A 115 3.84 13.70 9.64
N ALA A 116 4.60 14.47 8.85
CA ALA A 116 4.31 15.88 8.58
C ALA A 116 3.23 16.04 7.50
N SER A 117 3.32 15.26 6.42
CA SER A 117 2.34 15.24 5.33
C SER A 117 1.20 14.24 5.54
N ALA A 118 1.36 13.30 6.48
CA ALA A 118 0.49 12.14 6.66
C ALA A 118 0.38 11.25 5.41
N GLU A 119 1.44 11.21 4.59
CA GLU A 119 1.49 10.43 3.36
C GLU A 119 2.36 9.17 3.51
N VAL A 120 1.97 8.12 2.80
CA VAL A 120 2.77 6.90 2.63
C VAL A 120 3.48 6.96 1.28
N SER A 121 4.81 6.78 1.29
CA SER A 121 5.61 6.59 0.08
C SER A 121 5.10 5.39 -0.71
N TYR A 122 5.30 5.35 -2.02
CA TYR A 122 4.93 4.20 -2.87
C TYR A 122 5.40 2.85 -2.28
N PRO A 123 4.50 2.03 -1.69
CA PRO A 123 4.93 0.83 -0.97
C PRO A 123 5.60 -0.18 -1.90
N GLN A 124 6.73 -0.74 -1.48
CA GLN A 124 7.31 -1.90 -2.15
C GLN A 124 6.47 -3.12 -1.78
N LEU A 125 5.90 -3.78 -2.79
CA LEU A 125 5.03 -4.94 -2.61
C LEU A 125 5.75 -6.20 -3.07
N ASP A 126 5.90 -7.16 -2.18
CA ASP A 126 6.30 -8.52 -2.53
C ASP A 126 5.06 -9.42 -2.51
N LEU A 127 4.47 -9.60 -3.70
CA LEU A 127 3.34 -10.52 -3.90
C LEU A 127 3.84 -11.96 -3.79
N GLY A 128 3.05 -12.86 -3.20
CA GLY A 128 3.41 -14.22 -2.80
C GLY A 128 4.42 -15.02 -3.65
N GLY A 129 5.05 -15.99 -2.98
CA GLY A 129 6.08 -16.85 -3.54
C GLY A 129 5.55 -17.94 -4.48
N GLY A 130 6.49 -18.52 -5.24
CA GLY A 130 6.28 -19.63 -6.16
C GLY A 130 7.58 -19.91 -6.90
N ALA A 131 7.64 -21.03 -7.63
CA ALA A 131 8.80 -21.32 -8.45
C ALA A 131 8.95 -20.24 -9.53
N SER A 132 10.05 -19.50 -9.49
CA SER A 132 10.37 -18.49 -10.48
C SER A 132 11.14 -19.13 -11.63
N ALA A 133 10.65 -18.96 -12.85
CA ALA A 133 11.27 -19.51 -14.05
C ALA A 133 11.79 -18.39 -14.97
N PRO A 134 12.95 -18.58 -15.63
CA PRO A 134 13.43 -17.63 -16.62
C PRO A 134 12.47 -17.55 -17.80
N VAL A 135 12.17 -16.34 -18.23
CA VAL A 135 11.35 -16.08 -19.42
C VAL A 135 12.27 -15.83 -20.61
N ARG A 136 12.00 -16.51 -21.74
CA ARG A 136 12.76 -16.28 -22.97
C ARG A 136 12.54 -14.85 -23.48
N GLY A 137 13.64 -14.17 -23.81
CA GLY A 137 13.60 -12.87 -24.49
C GLY A 137 12.79 -12.96 -25.80
N GLY A 138 11.94 -11.95 -26.02
CA GLY A 138 11.04 -11.88 -27.18
C GLY A 138 9.76 -12.75 -27.07
N SER A 139 9.54 -13.44 -25.95
CA SER A 139 8.21 -14.04 -25.69
C SER A 139 7.13 -12.95 -25.61
N PRO A 140 5.84 -13.28 -25.88
CA PRO A 140 4.77 -12.28 -25.86
C PRO A 140 4.66 -11.50 -24.55
N ILE A 141 4.86 -12.17 -23.40
CA ILE A 141 4.81 -11.53 -22.08
C ILE A 141 6.05 -10.63 -21.84
N ALA A 142 7.23 -11.03 -22.31
CA ALA A 142 8.42 -10.20 -22.24
C ALA A 142 8.29 -8.95 -23.11
N ALA A 143 7.81 -9.11 -24.35
CA ALA A 143 7.59 -8.00 -25.28
C ALA A 143 6.52 -7.04 -24.77
N SER A 144 5.44 -7.55 -24.17
CA SER A 144 4.39 -6.70 -23.62
C SER A 144 4.86 -5.94 -22.37
N LEU A 145 5.67 -6.54 -21.51
CA LEU A 145 6.31 -5.84 -20.38
C LEU A 145 7.24 -4.73 -20.87
N ASP A 146 8.09 -5.03 -21.86
CA ASP A 146 9.02 -4.07 -22.45
C ASP A 146 8.31 -2.83 -23.00
N GLN A 147 7.18 -3.04 -23.68
CA GLN A 147 6.34 -1.97 -24.20
C GLN A 147 5.73 -1.11 -23.08
N GLN A 148 5.27 -1.73 -21.98
CA GLN A 148 4.71 -0.99 -20.84
C GLN A 148 5.77 -0.14 -20.14
N VAL A 149 6.93 -0.72 -19.84
CA VAL A 149 8.04 0.00 -19.19
C VAL A 149 8.53 1.15 -20.08
N THR A 150 8.72 0.89 -21.37
CA THR A 150 9.12 1.93 -22.34
C THR A 150 8.12 3.08 -22.38
N ARG A 151 6.81 2.77 -22.34
CA ARG A 151 5.76 3.79 -22.31
C ARG A 151 5.79 4.59 -21.00
N ALA A 152 5.90 3.90 -19.87
CA ALA A 152 5.94 4.53 -18.55
C ALA A 152 7.14 5.47 -18.42
N MET A 153 8.35 5.00 -18.76
CA MET A 153 9.56 5.81 -18.74
C MET A 153 9.47 7.03 -19.66
N LYS A 154 8.96 6.87 -20.90
CA LYS A 154 8.77 8.01 -21.80
C LYS A 154 7.77 9.03 -21.27
N SER A 155 6.74 8.56 -20.55
CA SER A 155 5.73 9.42 -19.94
C SER A 155 6.25 10.17 -18.71
N GLU A 156 7.16 9.58 -17.95
CA GLU A 156 7.77 10.21 -16.77
C GLU A 156 8.88 11.19 -17.18
N PHE A 157 9.74 10.78 -18.09
CA PHE A 157 10.91 11.52 -18.52
C PHE A 157 10.68 12.30 -19.83
N GLN A 158 9.55 12.99 -19.98
CA GLN A 158 9.18 13.64 -21.25
C GLN A 158 10.19 14.70 -21.73
N SER A 159 10.92 15.31 -20.80
CA SER A 159 11.93 16.33 -21.08
C SER A 159 13.30 15.78 -21.51
N GLN A 160 13.51 14.47 -21.41
CA GLN A 160 14.81 13.84 -21.73
C GLN A 160 14.61 12.53 -22.52
N PRO A 161 15.46 12.24 -23.51
CA PRO A 161 15.37 10.97 -24.22
C PRO A 161 15.72 9.82 -23.27
N VAL A 162 14.81 8.86 -23.11
CA VAL A 162 15.06 7.62 -22.37
C VAL A 162 14.91 6.40 -23.27
N ARG A 163 15.91 5.51 -23.22
CA ARG A 163 15.91 4.21 -23.89
C ARG A 163 15.99 3.10 -22.87
N TRP A 164 14.96 2.27 -22.83
CA TRP A 164 14.91 1.08 -22.00
C TRP A 164 15.53 -0.12 -22.72
N SER A 165 16.27 -0.96 -22.00
CA SER A 165 16.79 -2.22 -22.49
C SER A 165 16.70 -3.30 -21.42
N MET A 166 15.72 -4.18 -21.56
CA MET A 166 15.52 -5.32 -20.67
C MET A 166 16.58 -6.41 -20.89
N ARG A 167 17.14 -6.94 -19.81
CA ARG A 167 18.24 -7.92 -19.83
C ARG A 167 17.82 -9.30 -19.36
N ALA A 168 17.22 -9.39 -18.18
CA ALA A 168 16.78 -10.65 -17.60
C ALA A 168 15.34 -10.53 -17.16
N ILE A 169 14.58 -11.61 -17.32
CA ILE A 169 13.17 -11.68 -16.97
C ILE A 169 12.90 -13.02 -16.33
N ARG A 170 12.14 -13.00 -15.24
CA ARG A 170 11.61 -14.17 -14.58
C ARG A 170 10.11 -14.03 -14.40
N ALA A 171 9.42 -15.15 -14.42
CA ALA A 171 7.99 -15.21 -14.15
C ALA A 171 7.72 -16.20 -13.02
N THR A 172 6.77 -15.84 -12.16
CA THR A 172 6.23 -16.67 -11.10
C THR A 172 4.74 -16.78 -11.33
N ASP A 173 4.25 -18.01 -11.45
CA ASP A 173 2.83 -18.30 -11.57
C ASP A 173 2.15 -18.19 -10.19
N LEU A 174 1.09 -17.38 -10.13
CA LEU A 174 0.24 -17.14 -8.97
C LEU A 174 -1.22 -17.54 -9.29
N GLY A 175 -1.41 -18.51 -10.18
CA GLY A 175 -2.72 -18.98 -10.62
C GLY A 175 -3.30 -18.08 -11.72
N ARG A 176 -4.31 -17.27 -11.39
CA ARG A 176 -4.88 -16.31 -12.36
C ARG A 176 -3.85 -15.26 -12.79
N PHE A 177 -2.92 -14.93 -11.89
CA PHE A 177 -1.94 -13.88 -12.14
C PHE A 177 -0.55 -14.47 -12.38
N THR A 178 0.23 -13.82 -13.23
CA THR A 178 1.64 -14.09 -13.37
C THR A 178 2.41 -12.87 -12.90
N ARG A 179 3.21 -13.03 -11.86
CA ARG A 179 4.19 -11.99 -11.49
C ARG A 179 5.38 -12.10 -12.41
N VAL A 180 5.78 -11.00 -13.01
CA VAL A 180 6.93 -10.92 -13.91
C VAL A 180 7.92 -9.91 -13.33
N GLN A 181 9.13 -10.38 -13.06
CA GLN A 181 10.22 -9.54 -12.57
C GLN A 181 11.27 -9.43 -13.66
N GLY A 182 11.75 -8.21 -13.90
CA GLY A 182 12.76 -7.92 -14.91
C GLY A 182 13.86 -7.04 -14.34
N SER A 183 15.02 -7.12 -14.97
CA SER A 183 16.12 -6.17 -14.76
C SER A 183 16.63 -5.68 -16.10
N GLY A 184 17.15 -4.47 -16.13
CA GLY A 184 17.67 -3.85 -17.35
C GLY A 184 18.39 -2.55 -17.09
N VAL A 185 18.53 -1.75 -18.14
CA VAL A 185 19.19 -0.44 -18.10
C VAL A 185 18.30 0.59 -18.78
N ALA A 186 18.13 1.73 -18.10
CA ALA A 186 17.58 2.95 -18.67
C ALA A 186 18.75 3.85 -19.10
N ASP A 187 18.84 4.15 -20.38
CA ASP A 187 19.85 5.01 -20.98
C ASP A 187 19.24 6.39 -21.27
N PHE A 188 19.86 7.44 -20.69
CA PHE A 188 19.46 8.83 -20.80
C PHE A 188 20.39 9.64 -21.73
N GLY A 189 21.23 8.96 -22.53
CA GLY A 189 22.14 9.59 -23.47
C GLY A 189 23.32 10.26 -22.76
N SER A 190 23.43 11.58 -22.87
CA SER A 190 24.54 12.35 -22.27
C SER A 190 24.53 12.33 -20.74
N ASP A 191 23.36 12.11 -20.14
CA ASP A 191 23.19 12.12 -18.68
C ASP A 191 23.58 10.76 -18.06
N GLY A 192 23.97 9.80 -18.91
CA GLY A 192 24.43 8.47 -18.52
C GLY A 192 23.32 7.43 -18.55
N SER A 193 23.58 6.31 -17.87
CA SER A 193 22.64 5.20 -17.80
C SER A 193 22.48 4.74 -16.37
N SER A 194 21.27 4.33 -16.01
CA SER A 194 20.95 3.76 -14.71
C SER A 194 20.51 2.31 -14.87
N PRO A 195 20.98 1.37 -14.01
CA PRO A 195 20.27 0.10 -13.87
C PRO A 195 18.82 0.36 -13.45
N ALA A 196 17.93 -0.56 -13.81
CA ALA A 196 16.55 -0.53 -13.33
C ALA A 196 16.03 -1.93 -13.07
N GLN A 197 15.14 -2.03 -12.09
CA GLN A 197 14.33 -3.19 -11.81
C GLN A 197 12.90 -2.93 -12.25
N VAL A 198 12.23 -3.98 -12.68
CA VAL A 198 10.84 -3.93 -13.13
C VAL A 198 10.08 -5.05 -12.44
N GLU A 199 8.89 -4.74 -11.95
CA GLU A 199 7.93 -5.73 -11.51
C GLU A 199 6.58 -5.46 -12.14
N GLY A 200 5.99 -6.50 -12.73
CA GLY A 200 4.65 -6.46 -13.27
C GLY A 200 3.79 -7.59 -12.73
N LEU A 201 2.50 -7.33 -12.61
CA LEU A 201 1.48 -8.34 -12.37
C LEU A 201 0.58 -8.43 -13.59
N TYR A 202 0.54 -9.60 -14.22
CA TYR A 202 -0.21 -9.87 -15.43
C TYR A 202 -1.40 -10.76 -15.14
N ASP A 203 -2.61 -10.36 -15.55
CA ASP A 203 -3.81 -11.19 -15.50
C ASP A 203 -3.87 -12.09 -16.74
N THR A 204 -3.73 -13.39 -16.52
CA THR A 204 -3.69 -14.40 -17.61
C THR A 204 -5.05 -14.59 -18.29
N ILE A 205 -6.15 -14.32 -17.57
CA ILE A 205 -7.51 -14.48 -18.08
C ILE A 205 -7.91 -13.25 -18.88
N ALA A 206 -7.78 -12.06 -18.29
CA ALA A 206 -8.09 -10.80 -18.97
C ALA A 206 -7.02 -10.37 -19.99
N LYS A 207 -5.87 -11.05 -20.00
CA LYS A 207 -4.71 -10.78 -20.88
C LYS A 207 -4.24 -9.33 -20.82
N ARG A 208 -4.15 -8.79 -19.61
CA ARG A 208 -3.74 -7.40 -19.36
C ARG A 208 -2.78 -7.30 -18.19
N TRP A 209 -1.94 -6.29 -18.20
CA TRP A 209 -1.20 -5.87 -17.02
C TRP A 209 -2.18 -5.20 -16.06
N VAL A 210 -2.12 -5.59 -14.78
CA VAL A 210 -2.89 -4.94 -13.70
C VAL A 210 -2.02 -4.02 -12.85
N ARG A 211 -0.70 -4.18 -12.93
CA ARG A 211 0.32 -3.32 -12.34
C ARG A 211 1.61 -3.48 -13.13
N VAL A 212 2.29 -2.38 -13.42
CA VAL A 212 3.69 -2.35 -13.86
C VAL A 212 4.40 -1.26 -13.09
N HIS A 213 5.45 -1.63 -12.38
CA HIS A 213 6.30 -0.73 -11.62
C HIS A 213 7.75 -0.92 -12.05
N TYR A 214 8.51 0.17 -12.06
CA TYR A 214 9.95 0.12 -12.23
C TYR A 214 10.62 1.05 -11.23
N GLU A 215 11.85 0.70 -10.87
CA GLU A 215 12.70 1.49 -10.00
C GLU A 215 14.05 1.67 -10.69
N LEU A 216 14.50 2.92 -10.76
CA LEU A 216 15.84 3.27 -11.25
C LEU A 216 16.82 3.18 -10.09
N GLY A 217 17.95 2.52 -10.31
CA GLY A 217 19.00 2.37 -9.32
C GLY A 217 19.47 0.92 -9.19
N PRO A 218 20.44 0.68 -8.29
CA PRO A 218 20.85 -0.67 -7.97
C PRO A 218 19.67 -1.46 -7.42
N ALA A 219 19.67 -2.77 -7.67
CA ALA A 219 18.60 -3.63 -7.17
C ALA A 219 18.55 -3.56 -5.63
N PRO A 220 17.37 -3.37 -5.01
CA PRO A 220 17.26 -3.33 -3.55
C PRO A 220 17.69 -4.68 -2.95
N ALA A 221 18.25 -4.65 -1.75
CA ALA A 221 18.68 -5.85 -1.05
C ALA A 221 17.50 -6.81 -0.88
N GLY A 222 17.62 -8.04 -1.40
CA GLY A 222 16.54 -9.04 -1.38
C GLY A 222 15.73 -9.15 -2.69
N SER A 223 15.99 -8.30 -3.69
CA SER A 223 15.42 -8.49 -5.02
C SER A 223 16.00 -9.76 -5.68
N ALA A 224 15.19 -10.44 -6.51
CA ALA A 224 15.59 -11.68 -7.21
C ALA A 224 16.81 -11.50 -8.14
N PHE A 225 17.23 -10.25 -8.38
CA PHE A 225 18.37 -9.87 -9.20
C PHE A 225 19.50 -9.19 -8.42
N ALA A 226 19.41 -9.06 -7.08
CA ALA A 226 20.46 -8.45 -6.24
C ALA A 226 21.77 -9.28 -6.17
N SER A 227 21.81 -10.47 -6.77
CA SER A 227 22.96 -11.40 -6.69
C SER A 227 23.50 -11.83 -8.05
N LEU A 228 23.24 -11.05 -9.11
CA LEU A 228 23.84 -11.25 -10.45
C LEU A 228 24.89 -10.18 -10.73
#